data_AF-A0AAV0PW68-F1
#
_entry.id   AF-A0AAV0PW68-F1
#
_cell.length_a   1.000
_cell.length_b   1.000
_cell.length_c   1.000
_cell.angle_alpha   90.00
_cell.angle_beta   90.00
_cell.angle_gamma   90.00
#
_symmetry.space_group_name_H-M   'P 1'
#
loop_
_entity.id
_entity.type
_entity.pdbx_description
1 polymer ?
#
loop_
_entity_poly.entity_id
_entity_poly.type
_entity_poly.pdbx_seq_one_letter_code
_entity_poly.pdbx_strand_id
1 'polypeptide(L)'
;MAVEESQKSAAPTSEEVANANPKPHAEDVAGSDDVPEEGEIVGDDDSSSKKSSAVPYQPHLLEHQWTFWFDNPSAKSKQTAWGSSMRSIYTFSTVEEFWSVYNNIHHPSKLPGGADFYCFKHKIEPKWEDPVCAGGGKWTLTFGKTKSDTSWLYTVCL
;
A
#
# COMPACT_ATOMS: atom_id res chain seq x y z
N MET A 1 44.22 -25.61 34.82
CA MET A 1 42.81 -25.53 35.27
C MET A 1 42.01 -25.17 34.02
N ALA A 2 41.31 -26.07 33.30
CA ALA A 2 40.68 -27.34 33.69
C ALA A 2 39.70 -27.14 34.87
N VAL A 3 38.41 -27.49 34.81
CA VAL A 3 37.58 -28.22 33.81
C VAL A 3 36.33 -27.35 33.43
N GLU A 4 35.30 -27.74 32.65
CA GLU A 4 34.84 -29.01 32.07
C GLU A 4 33.95 -28.79 30.81
N GLU A 5 33.52 -29.86 30.15
CA GLU A 5 32.44 -29.91 29.13
C GLU A 5 31.45 -31.02 29.55
N SER A 6 30.14 -30.85 29.34
CA SER A 6 29.20 -31.99 29.37
C SER A 6 28.05 -31.84 28.38
N GLN A 7 27.85 -32.90 27.59
CA GLN A 7 26.83 -33.04 26.53
C GLN A 7 25.63 -33.90 27.00
N LYS A 8 24.73 -34.24 26.03
CA LYS A 8 23.84 -35.44 25.93
C LYS A 8 22.33 -35.18 26.21
N SER A 9 21.33 -35.66 25.45
CA SER A 9 21.22 -36.22 24.06
C SER A 9 19.73 -36.45 23.67
N ALA A 10 19.44 -36.61 22.35
CA ALA A 10 18.30 -37.29 21.66
C ALA A 10 16.83 -37.08 22.13
N ALA A 11 15.83 -36.71 21.30
CA ALA A 11 15.35 -37.20 19.98
C ALA A 11 14.59 -38.56 20.04
N PRO A 12 13.76 -38.94 19.04
CA PRO A 12 12.72 -38.20 18.30
C PRO A 12 11.35 -38.93 18.38
N THR A 13 10.30 -38.44 17.69
CA THR A 13 9.16 -39.30 17.30
C THR A 13 8.59 -38.88 15.95
N SER A 14 8.59 -39.81 15.00
CA SER A 14 7.94 -39.72 13.69
C SER A 14 6.72 -40.63 13.70
N GLU A 15 5.63 -40.23 13.04
CA GLU A 15 4.71 -41.18 12.39
C GLU A 15 4.28 -40.62 11.02
N GLU A 16 4.04 -41.52 10.07
CA GLU A 16 3.94 -41.27 8.64
C GLU A 16 2.52 -41.46 8.08
N VAL A 17 2.23 -40.73 6.99
CA VAL A 17 1.49 -41.16 5.79
C VAL A 17 0.16 -41.94 5.95
N ALA A 18 -0.93 -41.35 5.44
CA ALA A 18 -1.75 -42.00 4.40
C ALA A 18 -2.70 -41.02 3.66
N ASN A 19 -2.92 -41.30 2.38
CA ASN A 19 -3.77 -40.57 1.44
C ASN A 19 -5.17 -41.21 1.34
N ALA A 20 -6.25 -40.43 1.31
CA ALA A 20 -7.48 -40.75 0.56
C ALA A 20 -8.45 -39.56 0.44
N ASN A 21 -8.87 -39.25 -0.79
CA ASN A 21 -10.10 -38.48 -1.08
C ASN A 21 -11.26 -39.45 -1.32
N PRO A 22 -12.43 -39.22 -0.69
CA PRO A 22 -13.68 -39.39 -1.45
C PRO A 22 -14.78 -38.36 -1.13
N LYS A 23 -15.40 -37.81 -2.18
CA LYS A 23 -16.84 -37.47 -2.25
C LYS A 23 -17.63 -38.76 -2.59
N PRO A 24 -18.98 -38.87 -2.45
CA PRO A 24 -20.00 -37.79 -2.42
C PRO A 24 -21.21 -37.98 -1.44
N HIS A 25 -22.17 -37.02 -1.48
CA HIS A 25 -23.60 -37.11 -1.06
C HIS A 25 -23.91 -37.41 0.44
N ALA A 26 -25.03 -36.98 1.06
CA ALA A 26 -26.25 -36.31 0.57
C ALA A 26 -27.00 -35.54 1.69
N GLU A 27 -27.96 -34.67 1.30
CA GLU A 27 -29.18 -34.20 2.03
C GLU A 27 -29.02 -33.57 3.45
N ASP A 28 -29.84 -32.63 3.97
CA ASP A 28 -31.25 -32.18 3.80
C ASP A 28 -31.31 -30.60 3.89
N VAL A 29 -32.44 -29.85 3.83
CA VAL A 29 -33.67 -29.81 2.99
C VAL A 29 -34.42 -28.48 3.30
N ALA A 30 -35.21 -27.94 2.35
CA ALA A 30 -36.10 -26.75 2.43
C ALA A 30 -35.41 -25.37 2.64
N GLY A 31 -35.82 -24.26 2.02
CA GLY A 31 -36.85 -23.88 1.03
C GLY A 31 -36.82 -22.34 0.91
N SER A 32 -37.43 -21.61 -0.02
CA SER A 32 -38.27 -21.90 -1.18
C SER A 32 -38.44 -20.58 -1.94
N ASP A 33 -38.20 -20.49 -3.26
CA ASP A 33 -38.52 -19.30 -4.06
C ASP A 33 -38.99 -19.72 -5.45
N ASP A 34 -40.24 -19.39 -5.78
CA ASP A 34 -40.97 -19.86 -6.95
C ASP A 34 -41.32 -18.67 -7.88
N VAL A 35 -40.44 -18.45 -8.87
CA VAL A 35 -40.68 -17.85 -10.20
C VAL A 35 -41.34 -16.43 -10.25
N PRO A 36 -41.68 -15.81 -11.42
CA PRO A 36 -41.11 -14.49 -11.75
C PRO A 36 -42.15 -13.35 -11.86
N GLU A 37 -41.68 -12.10 -11.90
CA GLU A 37 -42.49 -11.00 -12.44
C GLU A 37 -41.69 -10.18 -13.46
N GLU A 38 -42.05 -10.35 -14.73
CA GLU A 38 -41.49 -9.60 -15.86
C GLU A 38 -42.29 -8.31 -16.05
N GLY A 39 -41.77 -7.20 -15.51
CA GLY A 39 -42.41 -5.89 -15.65
C GLY A 39 -42.23 -5.31 -17.05
N GLU A 40 -43.25 -5.41 -17.89
CA GLU A 40 -43.35 -4.61 -19.13
C GLU A 40 -43.31 -3.11 -18.80
N ILE A 41 -42.27 -2.41 -19.26
CA ILE A 41 -42.28 -0.95 -19.29
C ILE A 41 -42.97 -0.53 -20.59
N VAL A 42 -44.28 -0.28 -20.52
CA VAL A 42 -45.06 0.26 -21.63
C VAL A 42 -44.41 1.56 -22.11
N GLY A 43 -44.10 1.64 -23.40
CA GLY A 43 -43.50 2.82 -24.00
C GLY A 43 -44.50 3.96 -24.09
N ASP A 44 -44.12 5.14 -23.60
CA ASP A 44 -44.78 6.41 -23.90
C ASP A 44 -43.74 7.35 -24.54
N ASP A 45 -44.09 7.89 -25.70
CA ASP A 45 -43.23 8.77 -26.50
C ASP A 45 -43.41 10.22 -26.04
N ASP A 46 -42.52 10.70 -25.17
CA ASP A 46 -42.33 12.14 -24.98
C ASP A 46 -40.86 12.55 -25.15
N SER A 47 -40.67 13.48 -26.09
CA SER A 47 -39.38 14.01 -26.51
C SER A 47 -38.80 15.01 -25.49
N SER A 48 -38.42 14.51 -24.32
CA SER A 48 -37.65 15.27 -23.33
C SER A 48 -36.18 14.84 -23.34
N SER A 49 -35.38 15.58 -24.11
CA SER A 49 -33.93 15.40 -24.18
C SER A 49 -33.27 15.65 -22.80
N LYS A 50 -33.12 14.57 -22.01
CA LYS A 50 -32.32 14.54 -20.78
C LYS A 50 -30.86 14.82 -21.10
N LYS A 51 -30.52 16.10 -21.23
CA LYS A 51 -29.15 16.60 -21.12
C LYS A 51 -28.63 16.14 -19.77
N SER A 52 -27.77 15.13 -19.76
CA SER A 52 -26.95 14.85 -18.60
C SER A 52 -26.17 16.12 -18.30
N SER A 53 -26.50 16.76 -17.18
CA SER A 53 -25.75 17.89 -16.67
C SER A 53 -24.37 17.38 -16.30
N ALA A 54 -23.43 17.46 -17.25
CA ALA A 54 -22.05 17.09 -17.03
C ALA A 54 -21.52 17.95 -15.86
N VAL A 55 -21.34 17.31 -14.70
CA VAL A 55 -20.76 17.98 -13.53
C VAL A 55 -19.36 18.41 -13.94
N PRO A 56 -19.02 19.71 -13.90
CA PRO A 56 -17.70 20.16 -14.28
C PRO A 56 -16.68 19.53 -13.33
N TYR A 57 -15.66 18.88 -13.89
CA TYR A 57 -14.55 18.36 -13.09
C TYR A 57 -13.89 19.52 -12.33
N GLN A 58 -13.87 19.42 -11.00
CA GLN A 58 -13.20 20.36 -10.10
C GLN A 58 -12.23 19.54 -9.23
N PRO A 59 -10.91 19.67 -9.43
CA PRO A 59 -9.92 18.91 -8.66
C PRO A 59 -9.82 19.44 -7.22
N HIS A 60 -9.61 18.55 -6.27
CA HIS A 60 -9.43 18.92 -4.86
C HIS A 60 -7.97 19.32 -4.62
N LEU A 61 -7.72 20.63 -4.63
CA LEU A 61 -6.38 21.19 -4.40
C LEU A 61 -5.90 20.95 -2.97
N LEU A 62 -4.63 20.60 -2.82
CA LEU A 62 -3.92 20.56 -1.54
C LEU A 62 -3.44 21.97 -1.17
N GLU A 63 -3.33 22.28 0.12
CA GLU A 63 -2.74 23.53 0.62
C GLU A 63 -1.29 23.72 0.13
N HIS A 64 -0.58 22.61 -0.05
CA HIS A 64 0.81 22.55 -0.43
C HIS A 64 1.05 21.53 -1.53
N GLN A 65 1.99 21.81 -2.42
CA GLN A 65 2.53 20.82 -3.35
C GLN A 65 3.48 19.88 -2.63
N TRP A 66 3.50 18.61 -3.02
CA TRP A 66 4.32 17.57 -2.42
C TRP A 66 5.03 16.77 -3.51
N THR A 67 6.26 16.35 -3.24
CA THR A 67 7.09 15.54 -4.13
C THR A 67 7.38 14.20 -3.46
N PHE A 68 7.02 13.10 -4.12
CA PHE A 68 7.49 11.77 -3.74
C PHE A 68 8.91 11.54 -4.23
N TRP A 69 9.75 10.94 -3.39
CA TRP A 69 11.10 10.52 -3.74
C TRP A 69 11.32 9.06 -3.38
N PHE A 70 12.17 8.39 -4.13
CA PHE A 70 12.58 7.00 -3.88
C PHE A 70 14.10 6.88 -3.91
N ASP A 71 14.63 6.07 -2.99
CA ASP A 71 16.03 5.65 -3.00
C ASP A 71 16.12 4.13 -3.22
N ASN A 72 16.64 3.76 -4.38
CA ASN A 72 16.84 2.37 -4.78
C ASN A 72 18.04 1.79 -4.01
N PRO A 73 17.90 0.70 -3.23
CA PRO A 73 18.97 0.18 -2.38
C PRO A 73 20.27 -0.15 -3.12
N SER A 74 20.17 -0.55 -4.40
CA SER A 74 21.34 -0.84 -5.24
C SER A 74 22.11 0.41 -5.72
N ALA A 75 21.43 1.56 -5.78
CA ALA A 75 22.04 2.87 -6.01
C ALA A 75 22.51 3.50 -4.68
N LYS A 76 21.67 3.42 -3.64
CA LYS A 76 21.95 3.82 -2.25
C LYS A 76 23.25 3.24 -1.72
N SER A 77 23.51 1.95 -1.98
CA SER A 77 24.74 1.25 -1.60
C SER A 77 26.01 1.73 -2.31
N LYS A 78 25.88 2.51 -3.39
CA LYS A 78 26.99 3.06 -4.20
C LYS A 78 27.12 4.58 -4.07
N GLN A 79 26.33 5.21 -3.19
CA GLN A 79 26.32 6.66 -3.05
C GLN A 79 27.55 7.14 -2.27
N THR A 80 28.25 8.16 -2.79
CA THR A 80 29.38 8.79 -2.10
C THR A 80 28.92 9.88 -1.14
N ALA A 81 27.77 10.50 -1.41
CA ALA A 81 27.15 11.54 -0.60
C ALA A 81 25.66 11.21 -0.38
N TRP A 82 25.14 11.49 0.82
CA TRP A 82 23.75 11.20 1.18
C TRP A 82 22.76 11.88 0.22
N GLY A 83 21.80 11.10 -0.26
CA GLY A 83 20.74 11.58 -1.14
C GLY A 83 21.14 11.75 -2.62
N SER A 84 22.38 11.46 -3.01
CA SER A 84 22.79 11.52 -4.43
C SER A 84 22.16 10.41 -5.31
N SER A 85 21.71 9.33 -4.67
CA SER A 85 20.97 8.21 -5.27
C SER A 85 19.45 8.41 -5.28
N MET A 86 18.92 9.33 -4.46
CA MET A 86 17.49 9.66 -4.43
C MET A 86 17.02 10.21 -5.78
N ARG A 87 15.77 9.88 -6.14
CA ARG A 87 15.11 10.36 -7.35
C ARG A 87 13.70 10.83 -7.02
N SER A 88 13.35 12.02 -7.48
CA SER A 88 11.97 12.51 -7.46
C SER A 88 11.14 11.66 -8.43
N ILE A 89 10.04 11.08 -7.95
CA ILE A 89 9.12 10.29 -8.78
C ILE A 89 8.10 11.20 -9.44
N TYR A 90 7.39 11.99 -8.64
CA TYR A 90 6.31 12.86 -9.09
C TYR A 90 6.09 13.99 -8.08
N THR A 91 5.66 15.16 -8.57
CA THR A 91 5.19 16.27 -7.74
C THR A 91 3.70 16.46 -7.99
N PHE A 92 2.89 16.36 -6.95
CA PHE A 92 1.45 16.50 -6.98
C PHE A 92 0.97 17.73 -6.21
N SER A 93 -0.20 18.22 -6.60
CA SER A 93 -0.87 19.41 -6.09
C SER A 93 -2.34 19.18 -5.76
N THR A 94 -2.91 18.04 -6.18
CA THR A 94 -4.31 17.67 -5.92
C THR A 94 -4.42 16.29 -5.24
N VAL A 95 -5.57 16.02 -4.62
CA VAL A 95 -5.90 14.73 -4.00
C VAL A 95 -6.02 13.63 -5.06
N GLU A 96 -6.53 13.93 -6.26
CA GLU A 96 -6.63 12.98 -7.36
C GLU A 96 -5.24 12.59 -7.90
N GLU A 97 -4.33 13.55 -8.02
CA GLU A 97 -2.92 13.29 -8.38
C GLU A 97 -2.22 12.43 -7.31
N PHE A 98 -2.44 12.71 -6.02
CA PHE A 98 -1.95 11.87 -4.92
C PHE A 98 -2.41 10.42 -5.07
N TRP A 99 -3.72 10.18 -5.21
CA TRP A 99 -4.25 8.81 -5.32
C TRP A 99 -3.81 8.12 -6.61
N SER A 100 -3.72 8.86 -7.72
CA SER A 100 -3.19 8.35 -8.98
C SER A 100 -1.76 7.81 -8.81
N VAL A 101 -0.86 8.56 -8.16
CA VAL A 101 0.50 8.08 -7.90
C VAL A 101 0.52 6.98 -6.84
N TYR A 102 -0.17 7.16 -5.70
CA TYR A 102 -0.17 6.23 -4.57
C TYR A 102 -0.63 4.82 -4.97
N ASN A 103 -1.62 4.71 -5.86
CA ASN A 103 -2.14 3.44 -6.35
C ASN A 103 -1.23 2.76 -7.40
N ASN A 104 -0.29 3.49 -8.01
CA ASN A 104 0.64 2.97 -9.03
C ASN A 104 2.06 2.69 -8.50
N ILE A 105 2.38 3.12 -7.28
CA ILE A 105 3.65 2.80 -6.60
C ILE A 105 3.55 1.53 -5.75
N HIS A 106 4.69 0.93 -5.42
CA HIS A 106 4.73 -0.16 -4.45
C HIS A 106 4.55 0.35 -3.01
N HIS A 107 3.55 -0.20 -2.29
CA HIS A 107 3.39 0.05 -0.85
C HIS A 107 4.63 -0.39 -0.05
N PRO A 108 4.89 0.20 1.13
CA PRO A 108 6.06 -0.09 1.97
C PRO A 108 6.33 -1.58 2.22
N SER A 109 5.30 -2.40 2.42
CA SER A 109 5.42 -3.86 2.63
C SER A 109 5.99 -4.61 1.43
N LYS A 110 5.84 -4.05 0.22
CA LYS A 110 6.31 -4.62 -1.06
C LYS A 110 7.64 -4.03 -1.52
N LEU A 111 8.19 -3.05 -0.81
CA LEU A 111 9.48 -2.45 -1.18
C LEU A 111 10.65 -3.45 -0.99
N PRO A 112 11.70 -3.36 -1.83
CA PRO A 112 12.93 -4.12 -1.63
C PRO A 112 13.59 -3.81 -0.29
N GLY A 113 14.29 -4.79 0.30
CA GLY A 113 15.02 -4.59 1.55
C GLY A 113 16.05 -3.45 1.43
N GLY A 114 15.99 -2.49 2.36
CA GLY A 114 16.89 -1.32 2.38
C GLY A 114 16.51 -0.18 1.41
N ALA A 115 15.40 -0.31 0.68
CA ALA A 115 14.81 0.80 -0.07
C ALA A 115 14.15 1.82 0.86
N ASP A 116 14.27 3.10 0.51
CA ASP A 116 13.56 4.17 1.21
C ASP A 116 12.55 4.83 0.28
N PHE A 117 11.42 5.23 0.86
CA PHE A 117 10.39 6.00 0.18
C PHE A 117 10.08 7.24 1.02
N TYR A 118 9.97 8.39 0.37
CA TYR A 118 9.90 9.70 1.02
C TYR A 118 8.79 10.55 0.40
N CYS A 119 8.10 11.34 1.23
CA CYS A 119 7.21 12.41 0.78
C CYS A 119 7.68 13.71 1.42
N PHE A 120 8.01 14.72 0.62
CA PHE A 120 8.48 16.02 1.08
C PHE A 120 7.69 17.14 0.41
N LYS A 121 7.46 18.23 1.14
CA LYS A 121 6.84 19.43 0.59
C LYS A 121 7.71 19.97 -0.54
N HIS A 122 7.07 20.40 -1.64
CA HIS A 122 7.78 20.84 -2.83
C HIS A 122 8.76 22.00 -2.50
N LYS A 123 9.95 21.94 -3.12
CA LYS A 123 11.13 22.80 -2.86
C LYS A 123 11.88 22.57 -1.53
N ILE A 124 11.46 21.63 -0.69
CA ILE A 124 12.29 21.15 0.44
C ILE A 124 12.97 19.86 -0.01
N GLU A 125 14.31 19.84 -0.02
CA GLU A 125 15.04 18.61 -0.31
C GLU A 125 15.16 17.72 0.95
N PRO A 126 15.15 16.38 0.81
CA PRO A 126 15.31 15.44 1.94
C PRO A 126 16.75 15.37 2.46
N LYS A 127 17.37 16.53 2.70
CA LYS A 127 18.76 16.70 3.13
C LYS A 127 18.82 17.50 4.42
N TRP A 128 19.68 17.06 5.34
CA TRP A 128 19.95 17.77 6.60
C TRP A 128 20.63 19.15 6.39
N GLU A 129 21.21 19.36 5.21
CA GLU A 129 21.86 20.59 4.77
C GLU A 129 20.87 21.68 4.32
N ASP A 130 19.58 21.35 4.11
CA ASP A 130 18.56 22.35 3.83
C ASP A 130 18.39 23.25 5.07
N PRO A 131 18.52 24.58 4.95
CA PRO A 131 18.41 25.49 6.10
C PRO A 131 17.06 25.43 6.80
N VAL A 132 15.99 24.95 6.13
CA VAL A 132 14.68 24.70 6.75
C VAL A 132 14.72 23.47 7.68
N CYS A 133 15.55 22.47 7.37
CA CYS A 133 15.69 21.24 8.15
C CYS A 133 16.80 21.29 9.20
N ALA A 134 17.77 22.19 9.07
CA ALA A 134 18.99 22.24 9.89
C ALA A 134 18.75 22.42 11.41
N GLY A 135 17.67 23.10 11.81
CA GLY A 135 17.26 23.26 13.21
C GLY A 135 16.18 22.28 13.69
N GLY A 136 15.81 21.30 12.86
CA GLY A 136 14.68 20.41 13.09
C GLY A 136 15.01 19.12 13.82
N GLY A 137 14.09 18.16 13.72
CA GLY A 137 14.24 16.79 14.22
C GLY A 137 13.32 15.85 13.47
N LYS A 138 13.39 14.54 13.77
CA LYS A 138 12.48 13.54 13.19
C LYS A 138 11.91 12.63 14.27
N TRP A 139 10.62 12.31 14.14
CA TRP A 139 10.01 11.20 14.86
C TRP A 139 10.24 9.92 14.05
N THR A 140 10.67 8.84 14.70
CA THR A 140 10.91 7.54 14.04
C THR A 140 10.06 6.50 14.73
N LEU A 141 9.18 5.85 13.97
CA LEU A 141 8.34 4.75 14.44
C LEU A 141 8.74 3.46 13.71
N THR A 142 8.82 2.35 14.42
CA THR A 142 9.17 1.05 13.85
C THR A 142 7.95 0.14 13.85
N PHE A 143 7.56 -0.33 12.67
CA PHE A 143 6.40 -1.20 12.48
C PHE A 143 6.83 -2.57 11.95
N GLY A 144 6.08 -3.61 12.32
CA GLY A 144 6.15 -4.90 11.63
C GLY A 144 5.59 -4.79 10.21
N LYS A 145 6.10 -5.63 9.30
CA LYS A 145 5.84 -5.57 7.85
C LYS A 145 4.35 -5.60 7.45
N THR A 146 3.48 -6.16 8.28
CA THR A 146 2.02 -6.21 8.07
C THR A 146 1.30 -4.89 8.40
N LYS A 147 1.92 -3.99 9.19
CA LYS A 147 1.32 -2.73 9.65
C LYS A 147 1.92 -1.47 9.01
N SER A 148 2.98 -1.63 8.20
CA SER A 148 3.68 -0.50 7.56
C SER A 148 2.79 0.30 6.62
N ASP A 149 1.95 -0.37 5.85
CA ASP A 149 1.24 0.25 4.72
C ASP A 149 0.16 1.22 5.20
N THR A 150 -0.67 0.78 6.16
CA THR A 150 -1.69 1.60 6.78
C THR A 150 -1.08 2.75 7.57
N SER A 151 0.01 2.49 8.31
CA SER A 151 0.71 3.51 9.09
C SER A 151 1.34 4.59 8.20
N TRP A 152 1.93 4.19 7.07
CA TRP A 152 2.45 5.11 6.07
C TRP A 152 1.36 5.94 5.42
N LEU A 153 0.25 5.31 4.99
CA LEU A 153 -0.89 6.01 4.40
C LEU A 153 -1.44 7.09 5.34
N TYR A 154 -1.66 6.77 6.61
CA TYR A 154 -2.06 7.78 7.59
C TYR A 154 -1.02 8.90 7.76
N THR A 155 0.28 8.59 7.69
CA THR A 155 1.34 9.61 7.82
C THR A 155 1.35 10.61 6.66
N VAL A 156 0.94 10.21 5.45
CA VAL A 156 0.92 11.09 4.25
C VAL A 156 -0.43 11.71 3.93
N CYS A 157 -1.50 11.34 4.65
CA CYS A 157 -2.86 11.87 4.46
C CYS A 157 -3.38 12.71 5.64
N LEU A 158 -2.55 12.94 6.66
CA LEU A 158 -2.81 13.88 7.77
C LEU A 158 -2.45 15.32 7.41
#